data_AF-C3K624-F1
#
_entry.id   AF-C3K624-F1
#
_cell.length_a   1.000
_cell.length_b   1.000
_cell.length_c   1.000
_cell.angle_alpha   90.00
_cell.angle_beta   90.00
_cell.angle_gamma   90.00
#
_symmetry.space_group_name_H-M   'P 1'
#
loop_
_entity.id
_entity.type
_entity.pdbx_description
1 polymer ?
#
loop_
_entity_poly.entity_id
_entity_poly.type
_entity_poly.pdbx_seq_one_letter_code
_entity_poly.pdbx_strand_id
1 'polypeptide(L)'
;MEDAERSYRETSNNNKKFAKRLTEFISKLIARGRNLEAHHYFLQLCKISPHHEKTIRLGYTLAIALFDTDGVSRYDRLLFDSSPDPEELLWYRIRFYHSVNNTDLCEKESCTLLKTGSNKKYISTVIEICITHKNYVIAEALVRYLDKKNLTLLPPNDKWLKQIIITKLIENLRRRK
;
A
#
# COMPACT_ATOMS: atom_id res chain seq x y z
N MET A 1 7.80 -14.09 -16.47
CA MET A 1 8.45 -14.59 -15.23
C MET A 1 9.73 -15.28 -15.62
N GLU A 2 9.64 -16.21 -16.58
CA GLU A 2 10.79 -16.89 -17.20
C GLU A 2 11.87 -15.92 -17.68
N ASP A 3 11.53 -14.80 -18.33
CA ASP A 3 12.57 -13.84 -18.79
C ASP A 3 13.31 -13.13 -17.65
N ALA A 4 12.59 -12.78 -16.58
CA ALA A 4 13.17 -12.10 -15.42
C ALA A 4 14.02 -13.06 -14.59
N GLU A 5 13.56 -14.31 -14.44
CA GLU A 5 14.29 -15.38 -13.78
C GLU A 5 15.54 -15.76 -14.57
N ARG A 6 15.42 -15.95 -15.88
CA ARG A 6 16.55 -16.24 -16.78
C ARG A 6 17.57 -15.13 -16.74
N SER A 7 17.14 -13.88 -16.89
CA SER A 7 18.01 -12.71 -16.80
C SER A 7 18.75 -12.62 -15.46
N TYR A 8 18.08 -12.98 -14.36
CA TYR A 8 18.70 -13.03 -13.04
C TYR A 8 19.75 -14.15 -12.94
N ARG A 9 19.38 -15.39 -13.31
CA ARG A 9 20.24 -16.57 -13.24
C ARG A 9 21.49 -16.47 -14.12
N GLU A 10 21.39 -15.82 -15.28
CA GLU A 10 22.50 -15.60 -16.21
C GLU A 10 23.41 -14.44 -15.81
N THR A 11 22.97 -13.57 -14.89
CA THR A 11 23.78 -12.44 -14.45
C THR A 11 24.71 -12.86 -13.32
N SER A 12 26.02 -12.78 -13.55
CA SER A 12 27.03 -12.99 -12.49
C SER A 12 26.85 -12.01 -11.32
N ASN A 13 27.10 -12.49 -10.10
CA ASN A 13 26.98 -11.73 -8.85
C ASN A 13 27.90 -10.49 -8.81
N ASN A 14 29.02 -10.51 -9.54
CA ASN A 14 29.95 -9.37 -9.63
C ASN A 14 29.50 -8.30 -10.63
N ASN A 15 28.41 -8.54 -11.37
CA ASN A 15 27.91 -7.59 -12.34
C ASN A 15 27.14 -6.46 -11.63
N LYS A 16 27.43 -5.20 -11.99
CA LYS A 16 26.70 -4.01 -11.50
C LYS A 16 25.18 -4.10 -11.72
N LYS A 17 24.73 -4.87 -12.72
CA LYS A 17 23.30 -5.09 -13.01
C LYS A 17 22.64 -6.14 -12.13
N PHE A 18 23.39 -6.91 -11.35
CA PHE A 18 22.87 -8.03 -10.56
C PHE A 18 21.75 -7.59 -9.60
N ALA A 19 22.00 -6.57 -8.77
CA ALA A 19 21.01 -6.04 -7.83
C ALA A 19 19.72 -5.56 -8.55
N LYS A 20 19.86 -4.97 -9.75
CA LYS A 20 18.72 -4.56 -10.57
C LYS A 20 17.90 -5.75 -11.06
N ARG A 21 18.54 -6.79 -11.61
CA ARG A 21 17.87 -8.01 -12.09
C ARG A 21 17.19 -8.77 -10.95
N LEU A 22 17.86 -8.85 -9.79
CA LEU A 22 17.31 -9.43 -8.58
C LEU A 22 16.06 -8.67 -8.11
N THR A 23 16.11 -7.33 -8.09
CA THR A 23 14.96 -6.47 -7.77
C THR A 23 13.77 -6.70 -8.71
N GLU A 24 14.03 -6.80 -10.02
CA GLU A 24 13.00 -7.07 -11.04
C GLU A 24 12.37 -8.45 -10.83
N PHE A 25 13.17 -9.47 -10.55
CA PHE A 25 12.71 -10.82 -10.29
C PHE A 25 11.85 -10.91 -9.01
N ILE A 26 12.30 -10.31 -7.91
CA ILE A 26 11.54 -10.21 -6.66
C ILE A 26 10.18 -9.53 -6.90
N SER A 27 10.17 -8.43 -7.65
CA SER A 27 8.94 -7.71 -7.98
C SER A 27 7.94 -8.58 -8.77
N LYS A 28 8.42 -9.42 -9.68
CA LYS A 28 7.59 -10.38 -10.43
C LYS A 28 7.06 -11.52 -9.56
N LEU A 29 7.82 -11.98 -8.56
CA LEU A 29 7.35 -12.97 -7.59
C LEU A 29 6.22 -12.41 -6.72
N ILE A 30 6.40 -11.19 -6.19
CA ILE A 30 5.37 -10.48 -5.41
C ILE A 30 4.09 -10.30 -6.23
N ALA A 31 4.22 -9.87 -7.49
CA ALA A 31 3.06 -9.68 -8.37
C ALA A 31 2.25 -10.97 -8.64
N ARG A 32 2.84 -12.16 -8.41
CA ARG A 32 2.15 -13.45 -8.49
C ARG A 32 1.76 -14.03 -7.13
N GLY A 33 1.92 -13.28 -6.04
CA GLY A 33 1.63 -13.73 -4.69
C GLY A 33 2.64 -14.73 -4.11
N ARG A 34 3.80 -14.95 -4.76
CA ARG A 34 4.85 -15.88 -4.30
C ARG A 34 5.73 -15.19 -3.23
N ASN A 35 5.12 -14.76 -2.14
CA ASN A 35 5.75 -13.89 -1.14
C ASN A 35 6.91 -14.57 -0.39
N LEU A 36 6.81 -15.86 -0.07
CA LEU A 36 7.88 -16.62 0.61
C LEU A 36 9.14 -16.73 -0.26
N GLU A 37 8.97 -17.01 -1.54
CA GLU A 37 10.09 -17.06 -2.48
C GLU A 37 10.68 -15.68 -2.71
N ALA A 38 9.83 -14.67 -2.90
CA ALA A 38 10.27 -13.29 -3.01
C ALA A 38 11.11 -12.88 -1.79
N HIS A 39 10.71 -13.29 -0.59
CA HIS A 39 11.46 -13.03 0.64
C HIS A 39 12.81 -13.74 0.66
N HIS A 40 12.89 -15.01 0.25
CA HIS A 40 14.16 -15.72 0.12
C HIS A 40 15.18 -14.95 -0.74
N TYR A 41 14.77 -14.49 -1.92
CA TYR A 41 15.63 -13.70 -2.81
C TYR A 41 15.88 -12.29 -2.28
N PHE A 42 14.92 -11.70 -1.57
CA PHE A 42 15.06 -10.39 -0.96
C PHE A 42 16.15 -10.37 0.13
N LEU A 43 16.32 -11.44 0.91
CA LEU A 43 17.42 -11.56 1.87
C LEU A 43 18.79 -11.44 1.19
N GLN A 44 18.92 -11.89 -0.06
CA GLN A 44 20.14 -11.71 -0.85
C GLN A 44 20.32 -10.24 -1.28
N LEU A 45 19.23 -9.59 -1.73
CA LEU A 45 19.25 -8.17 -2.09
C LEU A 45 19.63 -7.27 -0.89
N CYS A 46 19.12 -7.58 0.31
CA CYS A 46 19.45 -6.87 1.53
C CYS A 46 20.93 -6.91 1.88
N LYS A 47 21.64 -8.00 1.55
CA LYS A 47 23.09 -8.08 1.78
C LYS A 47 23.89 -7.19 0.83
N ILE A 48 23.35 -6.94 -0.37
CA ILE A 48 24.04 -6.20 -1.44
C ILE A 48 23.79 -4.69 -1.33
N SER A 49 22.53 -4.30 -1.11
CA SER A 49 22.13 -2.89 -1.13
C SER A 49 21.06 -2.58 -0.09
N PRO A 50 21.37 -2.69 1.23
CA PRO A 50 20.37 -2.59 2.31
C PRO A 50 19.67 -1.23 2.40
N HIS A 51 20.38 -0.15 2.08
CA HIS A 51 19.88 1.24 2.18
C HIS A 51 19.40 1.81 0.85
N HIS A 52 19.42 1.03 -0.23
CA HIS A 52 18.92 1.49 -1.51
C HIS A 52 17.39 1.59 -1.48
N GLU A 53 16.82 2.69 -1.97
CA GLU A 53 15.38 2.97 -1.81
C GLU A 53 14.47 1.85 -2.32
N LYS A 54 14.82 1.22 -3.44
CA LYS A 54 14.07 0.06 -3.97
C LYS A 54 14.10 -1.14 -3.03
N THR A 55 15.21 -1.38 -2.34
CA THR A 55 15.33 -2.42 -1.32
C THR A 55 14.43 -2.10 -0.13
N ILE A 56 14.41 -0.84 0.33
CA ILE A 56 13.56 -0.40 1.44
C ILE A 56 12.08 -0.61 1.09
N ARG A 57 11.63 -0.15 -0.08
CA ARG A 57 10.25 -0.31 -0.57
C ARG A 57 9.84 -1.78 -0.74
N LEU A 58 10.73 -2.62 -1.26
CA LEU A 58 10.49 -4.07 -1.37
C LEU A 58 10.42 -4.73 0.00
N GLY A 59 11.29 -4.35 0.93
CA GLY A 59 11.28 -4.81 2.31
C GLY A 59 9.99 -4.48 3.01
N TYR A 60 9.53 -3.23 2.89
CA TYR A 60 8.25 -2.80 3.45
C TYR A 60 7.09 -3.61 2.84
N THR A 61 7.06 -3.76 1.51
CA THR A 61 6.02 -4.54 0.82
C THR A 61 5.99 -6.00 1.29
N LEU A 62 7.15 -6.64 1.41
CA LEU A 62 7.26 -8.03 1.86
C LEU A 62 6.91 -8.18 3.34
N ALA A 63 7.34 -7.26 4.19
CA ALA A 63 7.04 -7.29 5.62
C ALA A 63 5.51 -7.22 5.85
N ILE A 64 4.81 -6.34 5.13
CA ILE A 64 3.34 -6.29 5.16
C ILE A 64 2.73 -7.62 4.68
N ALA A 65 3.21 -8.15 3.55
CA ALA A 65 2.67 -9.36 2.94
C ALA A 65 2.91 -10.63 3.78
N LEU A 66 3.93 -10.62 4.63
CA LEU A 66 4.29 -11.71 5.54
C LEU A 66 3.82 -11.48 6.98
N PHE A 67 3.10 -10.38 7.24
CA PHE A 67 2.68 -9.98 8.59
C PHE A 67 3.85 -9.83 9.58
N ASP A 68 5.02 -9.43 9.09
CA ASP A 68 6.22 -9.17 9.89
C ASP A 68 6.19 -7.74 10.44
N THR A 69 5.69 -7.59 11.67
CA THR A 69 5.53 -6.31 12.35
C THR A 69 6.85 -5.61 12.65
N ASP A 70 7.90 -6.39 12.95
CA ASP A 70 9.23 -5.87 13.24
C ASP A 70 9.88 -5.37 11.95
N GLY A 71 9.74 -6.13 10.86
CA GLY A 71 10.13 -5.72 9.52
C GLY A 71 9.43 -4.44 9.08
N VAL A 72 8.11 -4.33 9.28
CA VAL A 72 7.34 -3.11 9.00
C VAL A 72 7.91 -1.92 9.76
N SER A 73 8.14 -2.07 11.07
CA SER A 73 8.69 -1.00 11.91
C SER A 73 10.08 -0.57 11.46
N ARG A 74 10.93 -1.54 11.06
CA ARG A 74 12.26 -1.29 10.52
C ARG A 74 12.21 -0.51 9.21
N TYR A 75 11.39 -0.96 8.26
CA TYR A 75 11.31 -0.33 6.93
C TYR A 75 10.54 0.99 6.96
N ASP A 76 9.63 1.20 7.91
CA ASP A 76 9.00 2.49 8.16
C ASP A 76 10.02 3.56 8.55
N ARG A 77 10.91 3.22 9.51
CA ARG A 77 12.02 4.10 9.92
C ARG A 77 12.99 4.35 8.77
N LEU A 78 13.45 3.29 8.11
CA LEU A 78 14.39 3.42 6.98
C LEU A 78 13.80 4.27 5.84
N LEU A 79 12.50 4.10 5.56
CA LEU A 79 11.84 4.92 4.56
C LEU A 79 11.78 6.37 5.04
N PHE A 80 11.32 6.64 6.25
CA PHE A 80 11.25 7.99 6.84
C PHE A 80 12.60 8.72 6.84
N ASP A 81 13.67 8.04 7.25
CA ASP A 81 15.03 8.60 7.32
C ASP A 81 15.60 8.91 5.93
N SER A 82 15.13 8.22 4.88
CA SER A 82 15.57 8.43 3.49
C SER A 82 14.97 9.67 2.81
N SER A 83 14.30 10.55 3.57
CA SER A 83 13.58 11.73 3.06
C SER A 83 12.50 11.40 2.01
N PRO A 84 11.53 10.53 2.32
CA PRO A 84 10.55 10.04 1.36
C PRO A 84 9.40 11.04 1.20
N ASP A 85 8.65 10.86 0.11
CA ASP A 85 7.33 11.46 -0.07
C ASP A 85 6.41 11.08 1.13
N PRO A 86 5.91 12.06 1.91
CA PRO A 86 4.98 11.78 3.00
C PRO A 86 3.75 10.98 2.57
N GLU A 87 3.27 11.16 1.33
CA GLU A 87 2.15 10.37 0.79
C GLU A 87 2.52 8.88 0.66
N GLU A 88 3.75 8.56 0.26
CA GLU A 88 4.24 7.19 0.13
C GLU A 88 4.30 6.49 1.49
N LEU A 89 4.78 7.20 2.52
CA LEU A 89 4.85 6.66 3.88
C LEU A 89 3.46 6.35 4.44
N LEU A 90 2.51 7.29 4.28
CA LEU A 90 1.11 7.09 4.65
C LEU A 90 0.52 5.89 3.92
N TRP A 91 0.79 5.75 2.62
CA TRP A 91 0.30 4.64 1.81
C TRP A 91 0.78 3.27 2.34
N TYR A 92 2.06 3.13 2.71
CA TYR A 92 2.54 1.88 3.31
C TYR A 92 1.91 1.58 4.67
N ARG A 93 1.78 2.59 5.54
CA ARG A 93 1.14 2.44 6.86
C ARG A 93 -0.32 2.03 6.73
N ILE A 94 -1.07 2.65 5.83
CA ILE A 94 -2.47 2.28 5.51
C ILE A 94 -2.55 0.80 5.09
N ARG A 95 -1.66 0.35 4.19
CA ARG A 95 -1.62 -1.05 3.74
C ARG A 95 -1.30 -2.03 4.87
N PHE A 96 -0.41 -1.65 5.78
CA PHE A 96 -0.10 -2.44 6.97
C PHE A 96 -1.30 -2.52 7.90
N TYR A 97 -1.89 -1.39 8.28
CA TYR A 97 -3.06 -1.37 9.16
C TYR A 97 -4.24 -2.15 8.57
N HIS A 98 -4.41 -2.11 7.25
CA HIS A 98 -5.40 -2.91 6.55
C HIS A 98 -5.11 -4.40 6.68
N SER A 99 -3.84 -4.83 6.52
CA SER A 99 -3.49 -6.25 6.65
C SER A 99 -3.71 -6.80 8.06
N VAL A 100 -3.52 -5.98 9.09
CA VAL A 100 -3.78 -6.36 10.49
C VAL A 100 -5.20 -6.02 10.97
N ASN A 101 -6.10 -5.62 10.05
CA ASN A 101 -7.49 -5.22 10.34
C ASN A 101 -7.62 -4.15 11.45
N ASN A 102 -6.65 -3.22 11.54
CA ASN A 102 -6.70 -2.10 12.47
C ASN A 102 -7.48 -0.94 11.83
N THR A 103 -8.80 -0.96 12.00
CA THR A 103 -9.72 -0.02 11.37
C THR A 103 -9.50 1.42 11.79
N ASP A 104 -9.15 1.66 13.05
CA ASP A 104 -9.02 3.00 13.62
C ASP A 104 -7.80 3.73 13.04
N LEU A 105 -6.66 3.04 12.95
CA LEU A 105 -5.47 3.60 12.32
C LEU A 105 -5.62 3.70 10.79
N CYS A 106 -6.27 2.71 10.15
CA CYS A 106 -6.64 2.81 8.75
C CYS A 106 -7.45 4.06 8.46
N GLU A 107 -8.47 4.34 9.26
CA GLU A 107 -9.32 5.52 9.13
C GLU A 107 -8.49 6.81 9.25
N LYS A 108 -7.74 6.94 10.35
CA LYS A 108 -6.93 8.14 10.63
C LYS A 108 -5.95 8.45 9.50
N GLU A 109 -5.16 7.45 9.08
CA GLU A 109 -4.15 7.65 8.04
C GLU A 109 -4.80 7.86 6.66
N SER A 110 -5.89 7.16 6.35
CA SER A 110 -6.63 7.35 5.09
C SER A 110 -7.21 8.75 4.97
N CYS A 111 -7.81 9.27 6.05
CA CYS A 111 -8.32 10.64 6.08
C CYS A 111 -7.20 11.68 5.97
N THR A 112 -6.02 11.39 6.53
CA THR A 112 -4.84 12.26 6.38
C THR A 112 -4.36 12.28 4.94
N LEU A 113 -4.23 11.10 4.32
CA LEU A 113 -3.84 10.96 2.92
C LEU A 113 -4.86 11.62 1.97
N LEU A 114 -6.16 11.56 2.25
CA LEU A 114 -7.17 12.25 1.43
C LEU A 114 -7.11 13.79 1.55
N LYS A 115 -6.55 14.34 2.64
CA LYS A 115 -6.42 15.79 2.80
C LYS A 115 -5.23 16.36 2.03
N THR A 116 -4.10 15.66 2.10
CA THR A 116 -2.81 16.13 1.55
C THR A 116 -2.46 15.49 0.22
N GLY A 117 -2.99 14.29 -0.03
CA GLY A 117 -2.56 13.41 -1.10
C GLY A 117 -3.05 13.79 -2.49
N SER A 118 -2.30 13.38 -3.49
CA SER A 118 -2.60 13.62 -4.90
C SER A 118 -2.33 12.40 -5.78
N ASN A 119 -1.57 11.42 -5.28
CA ASN A 119 -1.20 10.25 -6.06
C ASN A 119 -2.38 9.29 -6.26
N LYS A 120 -2.82 9.15 -7.52
CA LYS A 120 -3.95 8.29 -7.93
C LYS A 120 -3.83 6.85 -7.44
N LYS A 121 -2.60 6.30 -7.42
CA LYS A 121 -2.36 4.93 -6.94
C LYS A 121 -2.72 4.83 -5.45
N TYR A 122 -2.27 5.77 -4.63
CA TYR A 122 -2.51 5.73 -3.19
C TYR A 122 -3.99 5.96 -2.87
N ILE A 123 -4.66 6.86 -3.61
CA ILE A 123 -6.10 7.08 -3.49
C ILE A 123 -6.90 5.83 -3.88
N SER A 124 -6.49 5.07 -4.91
CA SER A 124 -7.18 3.83 -5.26
C SER A 124 -7.16 2.79 -4.12
N THR A 125 -6.06 2.70 -3.37
CA THR A 125 -5.99 1.87 -2.16
C THR A 125 -6.94 2.36 -1.08
N VAL A 126 -7.07 3.67 -0.87
CA VAL A 126 -8.04 4.22 0.11
C VAL A 126 -9.48 3.91 -0.29
N ILE A 127 -9.81 3.99 -1.58
CA ILE A 127 -11.14 3.64 -2.10
C ILE A 127 -11.46 2.16 -1.80
N GLU A 128 -10.50 1.26 -2.07
CA GLU A 128 -10.65 -0.16 -1.77
C GLU A 128 -10.92 -0.40 -0.27
N ILE A 129 -10.12 0.21 0.60
CA ILE A 129 -10.25 0.09 2.07
C ILE A 129 -11.60 0.64 2.55
N CYS A 130 -12.01 1.79 2.02
CA CYS A 130 -13.31 2.40 2.34
C CYS A 130 -14.47 1.46 2.04
N ILE A 131 -14.43 0.78 0.88
CA ILE A 131 -15.48 -0.15 0.45
C ILE A 131 -15.43 -1.43 1.29
N THR A 132 -14.24 -2.00 1.49
CA THR A 132 -14.03 -3.25 2.24
C THR A 132 -14.53 -3.13 3.68
N HIS A 133 -14.16 -2.06 4.38
CA HIS A 133 -14.58 -1.84 5.78
C HIS A 133 -15.94 -1.16 5.91
N LYS A 134 -16.55 -0.69 4.80
CA LYS A 134 -17.77 0.14 4.81
C LYS A 134 -17.66 1.32 5.79
N ASN A 135 -16.48 1.90 5.88
CA ASN A 135 -16.18 2.92 6.88
C ASN A 135 -16.76 4.28 6.44
N TYR A 136 -17.70 4.81 7.22
CA TYR A 136 -18.37 6.07 6.92
C TYR A 136 -17.45 7.29 7.01
N VAL A 137 -16.49 7.33 7.93
CA VAL A 137 -15.58 8.47 8.11
C VAL A 137 -14.64 8.60 6.92
N ILE A 138 -14.10 7.47 6.43
CA ILE A 138 -13.31 7.44 5.20
C ILE A 138 -14.18 7.84 4.00
N ALA A 139 -15.41 7.33 3.92
CA ALA A 139 -16.36 7.68 2.85
C ALA A 139 -16.62 9.19 2.80
N GLU A 140 -16.89 9.83 3.94
CA GLU A 140 -17.11 11.26 4.02
C GLU A 140 -15.86 12.05 3.58
N ALA A 141 -14.67 11.66 4.05
CA ALA A 141 -13.43 12.29 3.64
C ALA A 141 -13.17 12.13 2.13
N LEU A 142 -13.53 10.97 1.56
CA LEU A 142 -13.39 10.68 0.14
C LEU A 142 -14.32 11.54 -0.71
N VAL A 143 -15.57 11.74 -0.30
CA VAL A 143 -16.51 12.67 -0.98
C VAL A 143 -15.90 14.07 -1.04
N ARG A 144 -15.43 14.60 0.10
CA ARG A 144 -14.81 15.93 0.15
C ARG A 144 -13.58 16.04 -0.74
N TYR A 145 -12.78 14.98 -0.83
CA TYR A 145 -11.62 14.92 -1.72
C TYR A 145 -12.04 14.97 -3.19
N LEU A 146 -13.04 14.16 -3.58
CA LEU A 146 -13.55 14.11 -4.94
C LEU A 146 -14.14 15.46 -5.38
N ASP A 147 -14.93 16.08 -4.52
CA ASP A 147 -15.51 17.41 -4.75
C ASP A 147 -14.41 18.46 -4.94
N LYS A 148 -13.43 18.50 -4.04
CA LYS A 148 -12.30 19.44 -4.12
C LYS A 148 -11.49 19.28 -5.41
N LYS A 149 -11.42 18.07 -5.96
CA LYS A 149 -10.65 17.75 -7.17
C LYS A 149 -11.50 17.71 -8.45
N ASN A 150 -12.81 17.95 -8.36
CA ASN A 150 -13.77 17.78 -9.45
C ASN A 150 -13.66 16.40 -10.13
N LEU A 151 -13.53 15.34 -9.31
CA LEU A 151 -13.39 13.97 -9.77
C LEU A 151 -14.67 13.18 -9.51
N THR A 152 -14.92 12.19 -10.35
CA THR A 152 -16.00 11.23 -10.17
C THR A 152 -15.44 9.81 -10.08
N LEU A 153 -16.06 8.99 -9.24
CA LEU A 153 -15.72 7.58 -9.15
C LEU A 153 -16.34 6.82 -10.33
N LEU A 154 -15.74 5.66 -10.66
CA LEU A 154 -16.36 4.71 -11.56
C LEU A 154 -17.72 4.24 -10.99
N PRO A 155 -18.71 3.94 -11.85
CA PRO A 155 -20.08 3.64 -11.40
C PRO A 155 -20.19 2.57 -10.30
N PRO A 156 -19.42 1.46 -10.32
CA PRO A 156 -19.46 0.48 -9.25
C PRO A 156 -19.04 1.05 -7.88
N ASN A 157 -17.96 1.83 -7.84
CA ASN A 157 -17.44 2.41 -6.61
C ASN A 157 -18.33 3.54 -6.08
N ASP A 158 -18.91 4.33 -6.99
CA ASP A 158 -19.88 5.37 -6.63
C ASP A 158 -21.14 4.78 -5.98
N LYS A 159 -21.66 3.67 -6.51
CA LYS A 159 -22.80 2.96 -5.93
C LYS A 159 -22.49 2.49 -4.50
N TRP A 160 -21.32 1.91 -4.28
CA TRP A 160 -20.88 1.48 -2.94
C TRP A 160 -20.74 2.65 -1.97
N LEU A 161 -20.11 3.74 -2.42
CA LEU A 161 -19.95 4.94 -1.61
C LEU A 161 -21.31 5.50 -1.17
N LYS A 162 -22.26 5.64 -2.11
CA LYS A 162 -23.63 6.06 -1.82
C LYS A 162 -24.32 5.13 -0.82
N GLN A 163 -24.13 3.82 -0.95
CA GLN A 163 -24.72 2.85 -0.03
C GLN A 163 -24.19 3.02 1.40
N ILE A 164 -22.90 3.27 1.59
CA ILE A 164 -22.30 3.53 2.91
C ILE A 164 -22.95 4.77 3.54
N ILE A 165 -23.04 5.87 2.78
CA ILE A 165 -23.60 7.14 3.24
C ILE A 165 -25.10 7.01 3.59
N ILE A 166 -25.90 6.40 2.69
CA ILE A 166 -27.34 6.19 2.91
C ILE A 166 -27.58 5.31 4.14
N THR A 167 -26.79 4.25 4.33
CA THR A 167 -26.93 3.37 5.49
C THR A 167 -26.73 4.15 6.78
N LYS A 168 -25.71 5.02 6.84
CA LYS A 168 -25.46 5.87 8.01
C LYS A 168 -26.59 6.87 8.26
N LEU A 169 -27.15 7.44 7.20
CA LEU A 169 -28.29 8.35 7.30
C LEU A 169 -29.51 7.63 7.91
N ILE A 170 -29.83 6.42 7.43
CA ILE A 170 -30.95 5.62 7.95
C ILE A 170 -30.75 5.28 9.43
N GLU A 171 -29.53 4.89 9.83
CA GLU A 171 -29.20 4.64 11.24
C GLU A 171 -29.45 5.86 12.12
N ASN A 172 -28.98 7.03 11.68
CA ASN A 172 -29.16 8.28 12.42
C ASN A 172 -30.64 8.68 12.53
N LEU A 173 -31.44 8.44 11.49
CA LEU A 173 -32.89 8.70 11.52
C LEU A 173 -33.63 7.74 12.45
N ARG A 174 -33.22 6.46 12.51
CA ARG A 174 -33.82 5.46 13.42
C ARG A 174 -33.54 5.76 14.89
N ARG A 175 -32.36 6.28 15.22
CA ARG A 175 -31.97 6.65 16.60
C ARG A 175 -32.70 7.87 17.16
N ARG A 176 -33.39 8.63 16.30
CA ARG A 176 -34.17 9.83 16.67
C ARG A 176 -35.66 9.54 16.90
N LYS A 177 -36.08 8.29 16.76
CA LYS A 177 -37.40 7.79 17.19
C LYS A 177 -37.27 7.13 18.55
#